data_AF-A0A497L6B1-F1
#
_entry.id   AF-A0A497L6B1-F1
#
_cell.length_a   1.000
_cell.length_b   1.000
_cell.length_c   1.000
_cell.angle_alpha   90.00
_cell.angle_beta   90.00
_cell.angle_gamma   90.00
#
_symmetry.space_group_name_H-M   'P 1'
#
loop_
_entity.id
_entity.type
_entity.pdbx_description
1 polymer ?
#
loop_
_entity_poly.entity_id
_entity_poly.type
_entity_poly.pdbx_seq_one_letter_code
_entity_poly.pdbx_strand_id
1 'polypeptide(L)'
;MSPAGGEEFDDLISDFSRFYILMILYEGPEHGYGIMRKFKRRLGKEVSPGLVYPFIQQLEEKGLLTCTLKPVGRKERKICELTDEGRELCNRLFRRFATLISTAIEPSLDVCAHCGCKVYEGGYIEVIEGKETKFCCIHCAESYKREKGITS
;
A
#
# COMPACT_ATOMS: atom_id res chain seq x y z
N MET A 1 -16.76 33.09 9.79
CA MET A 1 -17.30 31.94 9.05
C MET A 1 -16.13 31.27 8.36
N SER A 2 -15.61 30.18 8.93
CA SER A 2 -14.53 29.39 8.31
C SER A 2 -15.06 28.72 7.03
N PRO A 3 -14.22 28.57 5.98
CA PRO A 3 -14.67 27.99 4.73
C PRO A 3 -14.83 26.47 4.89
N ALA A 4 -16.04 25.97 4.63
CA ALA A 4 -16.43 24.56 4.74
C ALA A 4 -15.57 23.57 3.92
N GLY A 5 -14.71 24.04 3.02
CA GLY A 5 -13.81 23.20 2.23
C GLY A 5 -12.56 22.68 2.95
N GLY A 6 -12.22 23.22 4.14
CA GLY A 6 -11.09 22.73 4.93
C GLY A 6 -11.41 21.41 5.66
N GLU A 7 -12.60 21.33 6.25
CA GLU A 7 -13.03 20.17 7.06
C GLU A 7 -13.21 18.91 6.21
N GLU A 8 -13.76 19.03 5.00
CA GLU A 8 -14.00 17.89 4.09
C GLU A 8 -12.70 17.24 3.58
N PHE A 9 -11.66 18.06 3.34
CA PHE A 9 -10.34 17.56 2.95
C PHE A 9 -9.60 16.90 4.12
N ASP A 10 -9.73 17.44 5.33
CA ASP A 10 -9.12 16.88 6.53
C ASP A 10 -9.74 15.52 6.88
N ASP A 11 -11.05 15.36 6.72
CA ASP A 11 -11.75 14.08 6.91
C ASP A 11 -11.29 13.02 5.89
N LEU A 12 -11.15 13.38 4.62
CA LEU A 12 -10.64 12.48 3.58
C LEU A 12 -9.20 12.01 3.88
N ILE A 13 -8.33 12.93 4.32
CA ILE A 13 -6.95 12.61 4.72
C ILE A 13 -6.93 11.72 5.97
N SER A 14 -7.84 11.95 6.90
CA SER A 14 -8.02 11.15 8.11
C SER A 14 -8.42 9.71 7.75
N ASP A 15 -9.35 9.53 6.82
CA ASP A 15 -9.79 8.21 6.37
C ASP A 15 -8.71 7.43 5.62
N PHE A 16 -7.93 8.09 4.77
CA PHE A 16 -6.74 7.48 4.17
C PHE A 16 -5.74 7.01 5.25
N SER A 17 -5.51 7.85 6.26
CA SER A 17 -4.60 7.53 7.36
C SER A 17 -5.08 6.34 8.19
N ARG A 18 -6.37 6.29 8.51
CA ARG A 18 -7.01 5.15 9.21
C ARG A 18 -6.92 3.87 8.40
N PHE A 19 -7.18 3.93 7.09
CA PHE A 19 -7.02 2.78 6.20
C PHE A 19 -5.57 2.28 6.19
N TYR A 20 -4.59 3.19 6.11
CA TYR A 20 -3.20 2.79 6.14
C TYR A 20 -2.76 2.19 7.48
N ILE A 21 -3.33 2.67 8.60
CA ILE A 21 -3.13 2.04 9.92
C ILE A 21 -3.66 0.61 9.94
N LEU A 22 -4.85 0.36 9.36
CA LEU A 22 -5.38 -1.01 9.21
C LEU A 22 -4.45 -1.88 8.37
N MET A 23 -3.88 -1.36 7.28
CA MET A 23 -2.88 -2.09 6.49
C MET A 23 -1.65 -2.50 7.32
N ILE A 24 -1.13 -1.57 8.14
CA ILE A 24 0.02 -1.87 9.02
C ILE A 24 -0.32 -3.00 10.00
N LEU A 25 -1.53 -2.99 10.56
CA LEU A 25 -2.00 -4.02 11.50
C LEU A 25 -2.33 -5.35 10.80
N TYR A 26 -2.72 -5.30 9.52
CA TYR A 26 -2.95 -6.49 8.69
C TYR A 26 -1.67 -7.28 8.44
N GLU A 27 -0.55 -6.59 8.24
CA GLU A 27 0.78 -7.19 8.09
C GLU A 27 1.25 -7.94 9.36
N GLY A 28 0.76 -7.55 10.53
CA GLY A 28 1.02 -8.24 11.78
C GLY A 28 0.85 -7.39 13.03
N PRO A 29 0.96 -8.02 14.22
CA PRO A 29 0.78 -7.33 15.50
C PRO A 29 1.75 -6.17 15.68
N GLU A 30 1.28 -5.05 16.22
CA GLU A 30 2.09 -3.84 16.39
C GLU A 30 1.61 -2.99 17.57
N HIS A 31 2.50 -2.19 18.15
CA HIS A 31 2.13 -1.20 19.17
C HIS A 31 1.95 0.20 18.55
N GLY A 32 1.22 1.10 19.22
CA GLY A 32 0.91 2.44 18.69
C GLY A 32 2.12 3.21 18.13
N TYR A 33 3.24 3.25 18.86
CA TYR A 33 4.47 3.89 18.35
C TYR A 33 5.06 3.23 17.09
N GLY A 34 4.91 1.93 16.94
CA GLY A 34 5.43 1.18 15.81
C GLY A 34 4.59 1.42 14.56
N ILE A 35 3.27 1.56 14.74
CA ILE A 35 2.34 2.04 13.72
C ILE A 35 2.78 3.42 13.24
N MET A 36 2.93 4.40 14.15
CA MET A 36 3.37 5.76 13.80
C MET A 36 4.70 5.77 13.05
N ARG A 37 5.67 4.96 13.48
CA ARG A 37 6.99 4.84 12.83
C ARG A 37 6.89 4.21 11.44
N LYS A 38 6.13 3.12 11.27
CA LYS A 38 5.92 2.47 9.97
C LYS A 38 5.21 3.41 9.00
N PHE A 39 4.20 4.13 9.49
CA PHE A 39 3.45 5.14 8.74
C PHE A 39 4.39 6.22 8.19
N LYS A 40 5.17 6.87 9.07
CA LYS A 40 6.16 7.90 8.67
C LYS A 40 7.17 7.40 7.65
N ARG A 41 7.72 6.20 7.88
CA ARG A 41 8.73 5.63 7.00
C ARG A 41 8.20 5.36 5.58
N ARG A 42 6.95 4.92 5.43
CA ARG A 42 6.41 4.52 4.12
C ARG A 42 5.71 5.64 3.37
N LEU A 43 5.04 6.55 4.07
CA LEU A 43 4.29 7.64 3.45
C LEU A 43 5.02 8.99 3.47
N GLY A 44 6.16 9.07 4.17
CA GLY A 44 6.90 10.32 4.35
C GLY A 44 6.17 11.39 5.19
N LYS A 45 5.02 11.04 5.79
CA LYS A 45 4.16 11.94 6.58
C LYS A 45 4.00 11.43 8.00
N GLU A 46 3.91 12.34 8.97
CA GLU A 46 3.59 11.98 10.34
C GLU A 46 2.09 11.77 10.51
N VAL A 47 1.72 10.82 11.37
CA VAL A 47 0.35 10.63 11.84
C VAL A 47 0.31 10.92 13.34
N SER A 48 -0.67 11.70 13.77
CA SER A 48 -0.71 12.16 15.15
C SER A 48 -1.11 11.02 16.10
N PRO A 49 -0.57 11.02 17.33
CA PRO A 49 -1.09 10.17 18.41
C PRO A 49 -2.60 10.30 18.62
N GLY A 50 -3.13 11.52 18.44
CA GLY A 50 -4.56 11.83 18.56
C GLY A 50 -5.45 11.20 17.48
N LEU A 51 -4.88 10.72 16.38
CA LEU A 51 -5.58 9.88 15.40
C LEU A 51 -5.38 8.40 15.73
N VAL A 52 -4.14 7.99 15.99
CA VAL A 52 -3.78 6.57 16.14
C VAL A 52 -4.44 5.92 17.34
N TYR A 53 -4.33 6.51 18.53
CA TYR A 53 -4.82 5.86 19.75
C TYR A 53 -6.34 5.80 19.84
N PRO A 54 -7.10 6.87 19.53
CA PRO A 54 -8.56 6.78 19.45
C PRO A 54 -9.03 5.80 18.39
N PHE A 55 -8.33 5.70 17.25
CA PHE A 55 -8.70 4.73 16.22
C PHE A 55 -8.46 3.29 16.67
N ILE A 56 -7.33 2.99 17.32
CA ILE A 56 -7.08 1.68 17.93
C ILE A 56 -8.17 1.32 18.93
N GLN A 57 -8.54 2.26 19.80
CA GLN A 57 -9.61 2.05 20.78
C GLN A 57 -10.95 1.75 20.10
N GLN A 58 -11.31 2.49 19.06
CA GLN A 58 -12.54 2.24 18.30
C GLN A 58 -12.55 0.86 17.63
N LEU A 59 -11.41 0.38 17.14
CA LEU A 59 -11.30 -0.97 16.56
C LEU A 59 -11.44 -2.06 17.64
N GLU A 60 -10.85 -1.84 18.81
CA GLU A 60 -10.95 -2.74 19.97
C GLU A 60 -12.40 -2.81 20.49
N GLU A 61 -13.08 -1.67 20.66
CA GLU A 61 -14.49 -1.59 21.05
C GLU A 61 -15.44 -2.27 20.04
N LYS A 62 -15.06 -2.29 18.75
CA LYS A 62 -15.81 -2.97 17.69
C LYS A 62 -15.44 -4.45 17.54
N GLY A 63 -14.55 -4.99 18.38
CA GLY A 63 -14.10 -6.38 18.29
C GLY A 63 -13.27 -6.70 17.03
N LEU A 64 -12.73 -5.68 16.35
CA LEU A 64 -11.89 -5.83 15.16
C LEU A 64 -10.40 -5.97 15.51
N LEU A 65 -10.05 -5.70 16.76
CA LEU A 65 -8.69 -5.65 17.26
C LEU A 65 -8.67 -6.19 18.69
N THR A 66 -7.65 -6.97 19.04
CA THR A 66 -7.33 -7.35 20.41
C THR A 66 -5.99 -6.74 20.79
N CYS A 67 -5.90 -6.09 21.93
CA CYS A 67 -4.64 -5.53 22.40
C CYS A 67 -4.23 -6.09 23.76
N THR A 68 -2.98 -6.55 23.86
CA THR A 68 -2.43 -7.19 25.06
C THR A 68 -1.13 -6.51 25.48
N LEU A 69 -0.89 -6.40 26.79
CA LEU A 69 0.41 -5.97 27.29
C LEU A 69 1.41 -7.10 27.08
N LYS A 70 2.47 -6.82 26.32
CA LYS A 70 3.59 -7.75 26.13
C LYS A 70 4.90 -7.06 26.50
N PRO A 71 5.86 -7.78 27.11
CA PRO A 71 7.20 -7.25 27.34
C PRO A 71 7.92 -7.06 25.99
N VAL A 72 8.34 -5.83 25.71
CA VAL A 72 9.15 -5.48 24.54
C VAL A 72 10.46 -4.85 25.04
N GLY A 73 11.48 -5.69 25.19
CA GLY A 73 12.74 -5.32 25.84
C GLY A 73 12.52 -5.08 27.35
N ARG A 74 12.87 -3.87 27.82
CA ARG A 74 12.73 -3.49 29.25
C ARG A 74 11.39 -2.84 29.61
N LYS A 75 10.50 -2.65 28.64
CA LYS A 75 9.21 -1.96 28.84
C LYS A 75 8.07 -2.84 28.38
N GLU A 76 6.95 -2.78 29.09
CA GLU A 76 5.70 -3.32 28.59
C GLU A 76 5.12 -2.41 27.51
N ARG A 77 4.57 -3.01 26.46
CA ARG A 77 3.87 -2.30 25.39
C ARG A 77 2.54 -2.99 25.10
N LYS A 78 1.51 -2.17 24.87
CA LYS A 78 0.22 -2.64 24.35
C LYS A 78 0.41 -3.02 22.88
N ILE A 79 0.54 -4.32 22.61
CA ILE A 79 0.60 -4.90 21.28
C ILE A 79 -0.82 -5.15 20.81
N CYS A 80 -1.18 -4.62 19.65
CA CYS A 80 -2.50 -4.77 19.05
C CYS A 80 -2.44 -5.67 17.81
N GLU A 81 -3.41 -6.54 17.70
CA GLU A 81 -3.51 -7.57 16.66
C GLU A 81 -4.95 -7.63 16.14
N LEU A 82 -5.12 -7.72 14.82
CA LEU A 82 -6.44 -7.86 14.22
C LEU A 82 -7.07 -9.21 14.60
N THR A 83 -8.35 -9.18 14.91
CA THR A 83 -9.18 -10.38 14.96
C THR A 83 -9.47 -10.91 13.55
N ASP A 84 -10.10 -12.07 13.44
CA ASP A 84 -10.52 -12.61 12.14
C ASP A 84 -11.52 -11.67 11.44
N GLU A 85 -12.45 -11.06 12.19
CA GLU A 85 -13.37 -10.04 11.69
C GLU A 85 -12.64 -8.78 11.23
N GLY A 86 -11.60 -8.37 11.97
CA GLY A 86 -10.72 -7.26 11.60
C GLY A 86 -9.97 -7.51 10.29
N ARG A 87 -9.47 -8.73 10.10
CA ARG A 87 -8.82 -9.15 8.84
C ARG A 87 -9.81 -9.18 7.68
N GLU A 88 -11.03 -9.67 7.89
CA GLU A 88 -12.04 -9.68 6.83
C GLU A 88 -12.51 -8.27 6.44
N LEU A 89 -12.59 -7.35 7.40
CA LEU A 89 -12.79 -5.93 7.09
C LEU A 89 -11.68 -5.39 6.17
N CYS A 90 -10.41 -5.66 6.49
CA CYS A 90 -9.29 -5.25 5.65
C CYS A 90 -9.39 -5.83 4.24
N ASN A 91 -9.70 -7.12 4.09
CA ASN A 91 -9.88 -7.78 2.78
C ASN A 91 -11.00 -7.14 1.94
N ARG A 92 -12.12 -6.75 2.57
CA ARG A 92 -13.20 -6.02 1.87
C ARG A 92 -12.75 -4.64 1.43
N LEU A 93 -12.00 -3.92 2.26
CA LEU A 93 -11.45 -2.61 1.91
C LEU A 93 -10.43 -2.73 0.77
N PHE A 94 -9.51 -3.70 0.81
CA PHE A 94 -8.53 -3.95 -0.26
C PHE A 94 -9.20 -4.20 -1.60
N ARG A 95 -10.28 -5.00 -1.63
CA ARG A 95 -11.06 -5.22 -2.86
C ARG A 95 -11.66 -3.93 -3.42
N ARG A 96 -12.15 -3.03 -2.56
CA ARG A 96 -12.70 -1.73 -2.99
C ARG A 96 -11.60 -0.80 -3.52
N PHE A 97 -10.46 -0.76 -2.85
CA PHE A 97 -9.34 0.08 -3.26
C PHE A 97 -8.62 -0.45 -4.51
N ALA A 98 -8.57 -1.76 -4.72
CA ALA A 98 -7.93 -2.36 -5.90
C ALA A 98 -8.51 -1.80 -7.21
N THR A 99 -9.83 -1.58 -7.27
CA THR A 99 -10.48 -0.97 -8.45
C THR A 99 -10.05 0.48 -8.66
N LEU A 100 -9.95 1.26 -7.59
CA LEU A 100 -9.51 2.66 -7.66
C LEU A 100 -8.07 2.74 -8.13
N ILE A 101 -7.18 1.95 -7.53
CA ILE A 101 -5.76 1.91 -7.89
C ILE A 101 -5.59 1.44 -9.33
N SER A 102 -6.23 0.34 -9.72
CA SER A 102 -6.15 -0.19 -11.09
C SER A 102 -6.57 0.87 -12.11
N THR A 103 -7.72 1.52 -11.92
CA THR A 103 -8.18 2.60 -12.81
C THR A 103 -7.19 3.76 -12.90
N ALA A 104 -6.54 4.13 -11.80
CA ALA A 104 -5.61 5.25 -11.76
C ALA A 104 -4.24 4.94 -12.38
N ILE A 105 -3.73 3.70 -12.21
CA ILE A 105 -2.39 3.32 -12.69
C ILE A 105 -2.40 2.67 -14.06
N GLU A 106 -3.47 1.97 -14.44
CA GLU A 106 -3.53 1.18 -15.67
C GLU A 106 -3.25 2.01 -16.94
N PRO A 107 -3.68 3.28 -17.05
CA PRO A 107 -3.32 4.14 -18.18
C PRO A 107 -1.83 4.51 -18.25
N SER A 108 -1.09 4.42 -17.14
CA SER A 108 0.34 4.74 -17.07
C SER A 108 1.25 3.51 -17.10
N LEU A 109 0.69 2.30 -17.21
CA LEU A 109 1.49 1.08 -17.31
C LEU A 109 2.03 0.89 -18.72
N ASP A 110 3.32 0.58 -18.80
CA ASP A 110 3.94 0.14 -20.04
C ASP A 110 3.41 -1.25 -20.42
N VAL A 111 3.34 -1.50 -21.73
CA VAL A 111 2.98 -2.80 -22.29
C VAL A 111 4.25 -3.45 -22.84
N CYS A 112 4.51 -4.69 -22.43
CA CYS A 112 5.63 -5.47 -22.94
C CYS A 112 5.52 -5.61 -24.47
N ALA A 113 6.55 -5.18 -25.19
CA ALA A 113 6.56 -5.21 -26.66
C ALA A 113 6.51 -6.62 -27.26
N HIS A 114 6.80 -7.67 -26.48
CA HIS A 114 6.73 -9.06 -26.92
C HIS A 114 5.40 -9.75 -26.52
N CYS A 115 5.17 -9.95 -25.23
CA CYS A 115 4.03 -10.76 -24.76
C CYS A 115 2.75 -9.96 -24.48
N GLY A 116 2.80 -8.62 -24.56
CA GLY A 116 1.63 -7.76 -24.38
C GLY A 116 1.12 -7.62 -22.93
N CYS A 117 1.82 -8.17 -21.93
CA CYS A 117 1.42 -7.95 -20.53
C CYS A 117 1.69 -6.50 -20.08
N LYS A 118 0.83 -5.98 -19.20
CA LYS A 118 1.04 -4.69 -18.54
C LYS A 118 2.10 -4.82 -17.45
N VAL A 119 3.08 -3.93 -17.45
CA VAL A 119 4.22 -3.96 -16.54
C VAL A 119 3.98 -2.97 -15.39
N TYR A 120 3.62 -3.50 -14.22
CA TYR A 120 3.46 -2.72 -13.00
C TYR A 120 4.79 -2.64 -12.23
N GLU A 121 5.48 -1.52 -12.41
CA GLU A 121 6.84 -1.25 -11.92
C GLU A 121 7.94 -2.21 -12.45
N GLY A 122 9.14 -1.67 -12.64
CA GLY A 122 10.27 -2.42 -13.20
C GLY A 122 10.13 -2.72 -14.70
N GLY A 123 10.37 -3.98 -15.07
CA GLY A 123 10.54 -4.42 -16.46
C GLY A 123 11.98 -4.30 -16.96
N TYR A 124 12.29 -5.04 -18.02
CA TYR A 124 13.56 -4.95 -18.72
C TYR A 124 13.45 -3.92 -19.85
N ILE A 125 14.38 -2.97 -19.87
CA ILE A 125 14.43 -1.93 -20.91
C ILE A 125 15.65 -2.20 -21.77
N GLU A 126 15.44 -2.20 -23.08
CA GLU A 126 16.52 -2.36 -24.07
C GLU A 126 16.32 -1.38 -25.22
N VAL A 127 17.43 -0.90 -25.79
CA VAL A 127 17.39 -0.05 -26.97
C VAL A 127 17.30 -0.95 -28.20
N ILE A 128 16.15 -0.93 -28.86
CA ILE A 128 15.91 -1.66 -30.10
C ILE A 128 15.84 -0.63 -31.23
N GLU A 129 16.75 -0.75 -32.22
CA GLU A 129 16.81 0.15 -33.38
C GLU A 129 16.83 1.65 -32.98
N GLY A 130 17.54 1.97 -31.90
CA GLY A 130 17.67 3.34 -31.39
C GLY A 130 16.49 3.85 -30.55
N LYS A 131 15.51 3.01 -30.19
CA LYS A 131 14.38 3.36 -29.33
C LYS A 131 14.37 2.53 -28.05
N GLU A 132 14.20 3.20 -26.91
CA GLU A 132 13.93 2.50 -25.65
C GLU A 132 12.63 1.71 -25.77
N THR A 133 12.74 0.39 -25.63
CA THR A 133 11.63 -0.55 -25.71
C THR A 133 11.53 -1.29 -24.40
N LYS A 134 10.31 -1.35 -23.84
CA LYS A 134 10.08 -2.03 -22.57
C LYS A 134 9.53 -3.43 -22.74
N PHE A 135 10.06 -4.34 -21.93
CA PHE A 135 9.69 -5.74 -21.85
C PHE A 135 9.40 -6.11 -20.39
N CYS A 136 8.57 -7.12 -20.17
CA CYS A 136 8.33 -7.60 -18.80
C CYS A 136 9.53 -8.35 -18.20
N CYS A 137 10.39 -8.95 -19.03
CA CYS A 137 11.60 -9.65 -18.62
C CYS A 137 12.63 -9.71 -19.76
N ILE A 138 13.86 -10.12 -19.43
CA ILE A 138 14.95 -10.28 -20.41
C ILE A 138 14.59 -11.30 -21.50
N HIS A 139 13.88 -12.38 -21.17
CA HIS A 139 13.50 -13.40 -22.14
C HIS A 139 12.49 -12.88 -23.18
N CYS A 140 11.63 -11.94 -22.80
CA CYS A 140 10.75 -11.27 -23.76
C CYS A 140 11.53 -10.39 -24.73
N ALA A 141 12.58 -9.71 -24.26
CA ALA A 141 13.45 -8.92 -25.14
C ALA A 141 14.26 -9.80 -26.09
N GLU A 142 14.85 -10.90 -25.57
CA GLU A 142 15.56 -11.88 -26.39
C GLU A 142 14.66 -12.51 -27.46
N SER A 143 13.45 -12.90 -27.08
CA SER A 143 12.50 -13.51 -28.01
C SER A 143 12.05 -12.51 -29.08
N TYR A 144 11.75 -11.27 -28.69
CA TYR A 144 11.42 -10.19 -29.62
C TYR A 144 12.55 -9.95 -30.63
N LYS A 145 13.80 -9.87 -30.16
CA LYS A 145 14.98 -9.71 -31.02
C LYS A 145 15.15 -10.88 -31.99
N ARG A 146 15.00 -12.13 -31.53
CA ARG A 146 15.06 -13.33 -32.38
C ARG A 146 13.99 -13.31 -33.48
N GLU A 147 12.74 -12.99 -33.13
CA GLU A 147 11.63 -12.92 -34.09
C GLU A 147 11.80 -11.80 -35.12
N LYS A 148 12.44 -10.69 -34.72
CA LYS A 148 12.73 -9.56 -35.60
C LYS A 148 14.05 -9.67 -36.35
N GLY A 149 14.85 -10.70 -36.11
CA GLY A 149 16.18 -10.85 -36.71
C GLY A 149 17.19 -9.78 -36.25
N ILE A 150 16.98 -9.19 -35.07
CA ILE A 150 17.83 -8.14 -34.51
C ILE A 150 18.93 -8.82 -33.68
N THR A 151 20.13 -8.91 -34.22
CA THR A 151 21.31 -9.35 -33.45
C THR A 151 21.78 -8.25 -32.51
N SER A 152 22.11 -8.66 -31.27
CA SER A 152 22.70 -7.84 -30.21
C SER A 152 23.98 -7.13 -30.63
#